data_AF-A0A0G1CSN8-F1
#
_entry.id   AF-A0A0G1CSN8-F1
#
_cell.length_a   1.000
_cell.length_b   1.000
_cell.length_c   1.000
_cell.angle_alpha   90.00
_cell.angle_beta   90.00
_cell.angle_gamma   90.00
#
_symmetry.space_group_name_H-M   'P 1'
#
loop_
_entity.id
_entity.type
_entity.pdbx_description
1 polymer ?
#
loop_
_entity_poly.entity_id
_entity_poly.type
_entity_poly.pdbx_seq_one_letter_code
_entity_poly.pdbx_strand_id
1 'polypeptide(L)'
;MNILKYGNVIAIQSIGINLLEIEQKRHNIWIGASINNKAFSKENIRVLINFCLQYTKEKILVEIPGRMHATNYKYFDGLTRAEALKKAFKDEDARKKELSEIIDGFPAEVRKNIVVANYDDICTPDHIRIRELFFREFAEQSDFYQEVIDIIREIFLTRGRTPSKERLESLALYVIHELPLFVNGVQTNNDPSIYTATPYPGLGKIDQLVMNIIDGKKYPELSKKINIKNRTGIININFKQDGKNQEN
;
A
#
# COMPACT_ATOMS: atom_id res chain seq x y z
N MET A 1 3.52 -5.35 -25.33
CA MET A 1 3.31 -4.86 -23.95
C MET A 1 2.25 -5.75 -23.32
N ASN A 2 2.59 -6.48 -22.26
CA ASN A 2 1.61 -7.37 -21.60
C ASN A 2 0.63 -6.51 -20.83
N ILE A 3 -0.67 -6.71 -21.05
CA ILE A 3 -1.73 -6.02 -20.32
C ILE A 3 -2.57 -7.10 -19.64
N LEU A 4 -2.64 -7.06 -18.32
CA LEU A 4 -3.48 -7.99 -17.56
C LEU A 4 -4.84 -7.35 -17.31
N LYS A 5 -5.91 -8.13 -17.43
CA LYS A 5 -7.28 -7.65 -17.27
C LYS A 5 -8.12 -8.64 -16.51
N TYR A 6 -9.03 -8.13 -15.69
CA TYR A 6 -10.15 -8.88 -15.11
C TYR A 6 -11.29 -7.92 -14.82
N GLY A 7 -12.48 -8.17 -15.38
CA GLY A 7 -13.60 -7.24 -15.28
C GLY A 7 -13.20 -5.83 -15.73
N ASN A 8 -13.36 -4.85 -14.83
CA ASN A 8 -12.97 -3.46 -15.06
C ASN A 8 -11.53 -3.14 -14.63
N VAL A 9 -10.78 -4.06 -14.01
CA VAL A 9 -9.39 -3.83 -13.59
C VAL A 9 -8.43 -4.11 -14.75
N ILE A 10 -7.54 -3.15 -15.01
CA ILE A 10 -6.49 -3.26 -16.03
C ILE A 10 -5.14 -2.93 -15.42
N ALA A 11 -4.20 -3.88 -15.45
CA ALA A 11 -2.80 -3.62 -15.15
C ALA A 11 -2.07 -3.18 -16.42
N ILE A 12 -1.53 -1.96 -16.40
CA ILE A 12 -0.89 -1.35 -17.57
C ILE A 12 0.63 -1.30 -17.46
N GLN A 13 1.16 -1.23 -16.25
CA GLN A 13 2.61 -1.19 -15.99
C GLN A 13 2.90 -1.70 -14.58
N SER A 14 4.15 -2.01 -14.31
CA SER A 14 4.64 -2.37 -12.98
C SER A 14 6.04 -1.80 -12.75
N ILE A 15 6.39 -1.62 -11.48
CA ILE A 15 7.75 -1.28 -11.03
C ILE A 15 8.24 -2.33 -10.04
N GLY A 16 9.56 -2.54 -9.97
CA GLY A 16 10.18 -3.59 -9.13
C GLY A 16 10.10 -4.99 -9.73
N ILE A 17 8.98 -5.33 -10.38
CA ILE A 17 8.71 -6.59 -11.11
C ILE A 17 8.17 -6.30 -12.51
N ASN A 18 8.11 -7.30 -13.38
CA ASN A 18 7.42 -7.18 -14.67
C ASN A 18 6.04 -7.88 -14.67
N LEU A 19 5.13 -7.46 -15.56
CA LEU A 19 3.77 -8.02 -15.63
C LEU A 19 3.73 -9.49 -16.07
N LEU A 20 4.75 -10.00 -16.77
CA LEU A 20 4.86 -11.42 -17.11
C LEU A 20 5.08 -12.28 -15.84
N GLU A 21 5.80 -11.77 -14.84
CA GLU A 21 5.96 -12.45 -13.54
C GLU A 21 4.62 -12.58 -12.80
N ILE A 22 3.74 -11.59 -12.94
CA ILE A 22 2.37 -11.65 -12.40
C ILE A 22 1.50 -12.63 -13.19
N GLU A 23 1.55 -12.59 -14.52
CA GLU A 23 0.85 -13.55 -15.39
C GLU A 23 1.24 -15.00 -15.08
N GLN A 24 2.52 -15.23 -14.80
CA GLN A 24 3.10 -16.53 -14.43
C GLN A 24 2.93 -16.87 -12.94
N LYS A 25 2.17 -16.08 -12.19
CA LYS A 25 1.84 -16.31 -10.78
C LYS A 25 3.07 -16.51 -9.88
N ARG A 26 4.12 -15.73 -10.09
CA ARG A 26 5.37 -15.84 -9.30
C ARG A 26 5.31 -15.19 -7.92
N HIS A 27 4.27 -14.39 -7.68
CA HIS A 27 4.13 -13.58 -6.47
C HIS A 27 2.80 -13.86 -5.78
N ASN A 28 2.81 -13.90 -4.44
CA ASN A 28 1.58 -13.68 -3.69
C ASN A 28 1.25 -12.18 -3.68
N ILE A 29 -0.02 -11.86 -3.87
CA ILE A 29 -0.47 -10.48 -4.06
C ILE A 29 -1.13 -9.95 -2.80
N TRP A 30 -0.81 -8.73 -2.37
CA TRP A 30 -1.51 -8.03 -1.30
C TRP A 30 -2.19 -6.75 -1.78
N ILE A 31 -3.35 -6.43 -1.21
CA ILE A 31 -4.18 -5.28 -1.52
C ILE A 31 -4.24 -4.39 -0.27
N GLY A 32 -3.80 -3.13 -0.37
CA GLY A 32 -4.10 -2.12 0.66
C GLY A 32 -5.50 -1.55 0.47
N ALA A 33 -6.46 -1.95 1.31
CA ALA A 33 -7.86 -1.54 1.20
C ALA A 33 -8.10 -0.15 1.81
N SER A 34 -7.56 0.88 1.15
CA SER A 34 -7.61 2.28 1.61
C SER A 34 -9.04 2.74 1.95
N ILE A 35 -9.19 3.42 3.09
CA ILE A 35 -10.49 3.84 3.66
C ILE A 35 -11.09 5.05 2.92
N ASN A 36 -10.25 6.00 2.47
CA ASN A 36 -10.71 7.27 1.88
C ASN A 36 -10.45 7.39 0.37
N ASN A 37 -9.94 6.35 -0.28
CA ASN A 37 -9.69 6.39 -1.72
C ASN A 37 -10.96 5.97 -2.46
N LYS A 38 -11.55 6.91 -3.23
CA LYS A 38 -12.77 6.69 -4.02
C LYS A 38 -12.66 5.55 -5.03
N ALA A 39 -11.45 5.17 -5.43
CA ALA A 39 -11.23 4.02 -6.30
C ALA A 39 -11.57 2.69 -5.59
N PHE A 40 -11.56 2.64 -4.25
CA PHE A 40 -11.85 1.45 -3.46
C PHE A 40 -13.31 1.45 -2.96
N SER A 41 -14.26 1.52 -3.90
CA SER A 41 -15.65 1.18 -3.61
C SER A 41 -15.82 -0.33 -3.36
N LYS A 42 -16.91 -0.74 -2.71
CA LYS A 42 -17.25 -2.16 -2.49
C LYS A 42 -17.11 -3.01 -3.76
N GLU A 43 -17.62 -2.50 -4.87
CA GLU A 43 -17.59 -3.18 -6.17
C GLU A 43 -16.16 -3.28 -6.70
N ASN A 44 -15.41 -2.18 -6.69
CA ASN A 44 -14.02 -2.19 -7.15
C ASN A 44 -13.13 -3.09 -6.29
N ILE A 45 -13.35 -3.15 -4.97
CA ILE A 45 -12.65 -4.08 -4.08
C ILE A 45 -12.96 -5.52 -4.48
N ARG A 46 -14.22 -5.85 -4.76
CA ARG A 46 -14.62 -7.20 -5.20
C ARG A 46 -13.95 -7.60 -6.51
N VAL A 47 -13.94 -6.72 -7.50
CA VAL A 47 -13.29 -7.00 -8.79
C VAL A 47 -11.78 -7.09 -8.63
N LEU A 48 -11.18 -6.24 -7.78
CA LEU A 48 -9.76 -6.28 -7.47
C LEU A 48 -9.35 -7.58 -6.77
N ILE A 49 -10.14 -8.07 -5.82
CA ILE A 49 -9.91 -9.37 -5.17
C ILE A 49 -9.91 -10.49 -6.21
N ASN A 50 -10.89 -10.52 -7.12
CA ASN A 50 -10.92 -11.52 -8.19
C ASN A 50 -9.71 -11.41 -9.13
N PHE A 51 -9.33 -10.20 -9.54
CA PHE A 51 -8.11 -9.95 -10.31
C PHE A 51 -6.90 -10.56 -9.59
N CYS A 52 -6.74 -10.30 -8.30
CA CYS A 52 -5.62 -10.82 -7.53
C CYS A 52 -5.67 -12.34 -7.40
N LEU A 53 -6.84 -12.94 -7.14
CA LEU A 53 -6.99 -14.41 -7.07
C LEU A 53 -6.65 -15.09 -8.40
N GLN A 54 -6.91 -14.44 -9.54
CA GLN A 54 -6.55 -14.98 -10.85
C GLN A 54 -5.02 -15.08 -11.02
N TYR A 55 -4.27 -14.07 -10.55
CA TYR A 55 -2.84 -13.92 -10.84
C TYR A 55 -1.91 -14.18 -9.64
N THR A 56 -2.45 -14.43 -8.44
CA THR A 56 -1.63 -14.77 -7.28
C THR A 56 -1.04 -16.17 -7.38
N LYS A 57 0.13 -16.38 -6.76
CA LYS A 57 0.79 -17.69 -6.65
C LYS A 57 -0.08 -18.68 -5.89
N GLU A 58 -0.44 -18.35 -4.65
CA GLU A 58 -1.16 -19.24 -3.74
C GLU A 58 -2.31 -18.52 -3.02
N LYS A 59 -2.01 -17.36 -2.41
CA LYS A 59 -2.96 -16.62 -1.57
C LYS A 59 -2.92 -15.13 -1.88
N ILE A 60 -3.98 -14.42 -1.51
CA ILE A 60 -3.96 -12.96 -1.44
C ILE A 60 -4.06 -12.48 0.01
N LEU A 61 -3.50 -11.31 0.26
CA LEU A 61 -3.69 -10.57 1.51
C LEU A 61 -4.52 -9.33 1.21
N VAL A 62 -5.54 -9.06 2.02
CA VAL A 62 -6.27 -7.80 2.03
C VAL A 62 -5.96 -7.10 3.35
N GLU A 63 -5.15 -6.05 3.26
CA GLU A 63 -4.70 -5.25 4.39
C GLU A 63 -5.66 -4.09 4.62
N ILE A 64 -6.02 -3.86 5.88
CA ILE A 64 -6.82 -2.72 6.32
C ILE A 64 -5.88 -1.80 7.11
N PRO A 65 -5.71 -0.53 6.70
CA PRO A 65 -4.72 0.38 7.30
C PRO A 65 -4.96 0.66 8.79
N GLY A 66 -6.19 0.45 9.27
CA GLY A 66 -6.55 0.53 10.69
C GLY A 66 -6.15 1.86 11.33
N ARG A 67 -5.58 1.78 12.55
CA ARG A 67 -5.15 2.95 13.34
C ARG A 67 -4.15 3.89 12.64
N MET A 68 -3.39 3.42 11.65
CA MET A 68 -2.45 4.26 10.90
C MET A 68 -3.15 5.42 10.21
N HIS A 69 -4.41 5.21 9.80
CA HIS A 69 -5.22 6.20 9.11
C HIS A 69 -5.64 7.39 10.00
N ALA A 70 -5.49 7.28 11.33
CA ALA A 70 -5.70 8.39 12.25
C ALA A 70 -4.80 9.60 11.91
N THR A 71 -3.61 9.36 11.36
CA THR A 71 -2.72 10.44 10.92
C THR A 71 -3.35 11.26 9.81
N ASN A 72 -3.97 10.61 8.82
CA ASN A 72 -4.68 11.30 7.74
C ASN A 72 -5.83 12.14 8.29
N TYR A 73 -6.61 11.61 9.22
CA TYR A 73 -7.69 12.36 9.86
C TYR A 73 -7.22 13.59 10.64
N LYS A 74 -6.12 13.46 11.37
CA LYS A 74 -5.55 14.60 12.10
C LYS A 74 -5.14 15.73 11.14
N TYR A 75 -4.44 15.41 10.05
CA TYR A 75 -3.80 16.43 9.21
C TYR A 75 -4.66 16.91 8.04
N PHE A 76 -5.50 16.05 7.45
CA PHE A 76 -6.37 16.43 6.33
C PHE A 76 -7.75 16.90 6.79
N ASP A 77 -8.27 16.35 7.89
CA ASP A 77 -9.61 16.65 8.39
C ASP A 77 -9.58 17.55 9.64
N GLY A 78 -8.39 17.84 10.18
CA GLY A 78 -8.21 18.75 11.32
C GLY A 78 -8.69 18.21 12.66
N LEU A 79 -8.86 16.89 12.79
CA LEU A 79 -9.34 16.26 14.04
C LEU A 79 -8.26 16.27 15.13
N THR A 80 -8.67 16.30 16.40
CA THR A 80 -7.74 16.03 17.51
C THR A 80 -7.23 14.59 17.46
N ARG A 81 -6.13 14.29 18.17
CA ARG A 81 -5.57 12.92 18.21
C ARG A 81 -6.60 11.87 18.68
N ALA A 82 -7.39 12.19 19.70
CA ALA A 82 -8.38 11.28 20.24
C ALA A 82 -9.54 11.05 19.26
N GLU A 83 -10.04 12.13 18.63
CA GLU A 83 -11.10 12.04 17.61
C GLU A 83 -10.63 11.29 16.37
N ALA A 84 -9.42 11.58 15.89
CA ALA A 84 -8.82 10.92 14.74
C ALA A 84 -8.65 9.42 14.97
N LEU A 85 -8.20 9.01 16.16
CA LEU A 85 -8.06 7.60 16.52
C LEU A 85 -9.44 6.92 16.65
N LYS A 86 -10.40 7.56 17.32
CA LYS A 86 -11.78 7.05 17.43
C LYS A 86 -12.40 6.86 16.04
N LYS A 87 -12.18 7.81 15.12
CA LYS A 87 -12.66 7.72 13.74
C LYS A 87 -11.95 6.61 12.97
N ALA A 88 -10.63 6.47 13.10
CA ALA A 88 -9.87 5.40 12.45
C ALA A 88 -10.37 4.01 12.84
N PHE A 89 -10.62 3.75 14.13
CA PHE A 89 -11.19 2.47 14.57
C PHE A 89 -12.60 2.23 14.04
N LYS A 90 -13.47 3.25 14.07
CA LYS A 90 -14.82 3.13 13.51
C LYS A 90 -14.79 2.76 12.03
N ASP A 91 -13.92 3.40 11.26
CA ASP A 91 -13.83 3.17 9.82
C ASP A 91 -13.10 1.85 9.49
N GLU A 92 -12.17 1.41 10.34
CA GLU A 92 -11.59 0.06 10.29
C GLU A 92 -12.67 -1.02 10.47
N ASP A 93 -13.51 -0.89 11.49
CA ASP A 93 -14.61 -1.84 11.76
C ASP A 93 -15.62 -1.87 10.61
N ALA A 94 -15.97 -0.70 10.07
CA ALA A 94 -16.84 -0.59 8.91
C ALA A 94 -16.23 -1.30 7.69
N ARG A 95 -14.94 -1.09 7.41
CA ARG A 95 -14.23 -1.73 6.30
C ARG A 95 -14.07 -3.24 6.51
N LYS A 96 -13.85 -3.71 7.74
CA LYS A 96 -13.85 -5.15 8.08
C LYS A 96 -15.19 -5.79 7.76
N LYS A 97 -16.30 -5.16 8.15
CA LYS A 97 -17.65 -5.65 7.84
C LYS A 97 -17.89 -5.70 6.32
N GLU A 98 -17.55 -4.63 5.61
CA GLU A 98 -17.68 -4.56 4.15
C GLU A 98 -16.88 -5.66 3.46
N LEU A 99 -15.63 -5.89 3.88
CA LEU A 99 -14.77 -6.96 3.36
C LEU A 99 -15.32 -8.35 3.68
N SER A 100 -15.85 -8.57 4.89
CA SER A 100 -16.52 -9.84 5.23
C SER A 100 -17.66 -10.12 4.28
N GLU A 101 -18.55 -9.14 4.05
CA GLU A 101 -19.67 -9.29 3.12
C GLU A 101 -19.22 -9.56 1.67
N ILE A 102 -18.14 -8.92 1.22
CA ILE A 102 -17.54 -9.18 -0.10
C ILE A 102 -17.03 -10.62 -0.15
N ILE A 103 -16.23 -11.03 0.84
CA ILE A 103 -15.55 -12.34 0.91
C ILE A 103 -16.57 -13.47 1.05
N ASP A 104 -17.62 -13.30 1.86
CA ASP A 104 -18.71 -14.28 2.01
C ASP A 104 -19.50 -14.49 0.71
N GLY A 105 -19.42 -13.54 -0.22
CA GLY A 105 -19.93 -13.69 -1.57
C GLY A 105 -19.06 -14.54 -2.51
N PHE A 106 -17.92 -15.08 -2.06
CA PHE A 106 -17.07 -16.01 -2.82
C PHE A 106 -17.34 -17.47 -2.42
N PRO A 107 -17.10 -18.44 -3.33
CA PRO A 107 -17.15 -19.85 -2.98
C PRO A 107 -16.19 -20.22 -1.83
N ALA A 108 -16.57 -21.20 -1.00
CA ALA A 108 -15.81 -21.56 0.19
C ALA A 108 -14.36 -21.98 -0.11
N GLU A 109 -14.15 -22.69 -1.22
CA GLU A 109 -12.84 -23.11 -1.71
C GLU A 109 -11.95 -21.96 -2.17
N VAL A 110 -12.54 -20.80 -2.50
CA VAL A 110 -11.81 -19.58 -2.85
C VAL A 110 -11.50 -18.77 -1.59
N ARG A 111 -12.45 -18.70 -0.65
CA ARG A 111 -12.30 -17.93 0.60
C ARG A 111 -11.05 -18.31 1.40
N LYS A 112 -10.67 -19.60 1.42
CA LYS A 112 -9.44 -20.07 2.10
C LYS A 112 -8.13 -19.47 1.55
N ASN A 113 -8.16 -18.89 0.36
CA ASN A 113 -7.01 -18.25 -0.27
C ASN A 113 -6.98 -16.73 -0.04
N ILE A 114 -7.91 -16.18 0.74
CA ILE A 114 -8.01 -14.76 1.07
C ILE A 114 -7.67 -14.60 2.55
N VAL A 115 -6.56 -13.93 2.83
CA VAL A 115 -6.16 -13.53 4.19
C VAL A 115 -6.58 -12.07 4.38
N VAL A 116 -7.26 -11.77 5.49
CA VAL A 116 -7.56 -10.39 5.90
C VAL A 116 -6.73 -10.06 7.12
N ALA A 117 -6.10 -8.91 7.12
CA ALA A 117 -5.23 -8.45 8.20
C ALA A 117 -5.40 -6.94 8.39
N ASN A 118 -5.25 -6.46 9.62
CA ASN A 118 -5.04 -5.04 9.85
C ASN A 118 -3.55 -4.71 10.01
N TYR A 119 -3.24 -3.43 10.20
CA TYR A 119 -1.86 -2.98 10.38
C TYR A 119 -1.13 -3.68 11.56
N ASP A 120 -1.84 -4.02 12.63
CA ASP A 120 -1.23 -4.67 13.79
C ASP A 120 -0.90 -6.15 13.50
N ASP A 121 -1.70 -6.81 12.68
CA ASP A 121 -1.45 -8.19 12.23
C ASP A 121 -0.19 -8.32 11.33
N ILE A 122 0.18 -7.25 10.62
CA ILE A 122 1.34 -7.22 9.71
C ILE A 122 2.60 -6.60 10.36
N CYS A 123 2.50 -6.12 11.59
CA CYS A 123 3.63 -5.62 12.39
C CYS A 123 4.50 -6.77 12.92
N THR A 124 5.04 -7.59 12.02
CA THR A 124 5.98 -8.66 12.36
C THR A 124 7.31 -8.07 12.87
N PRO A 125 8.16 -8.86 13.56
CA PRO A 125 9.48 -8.40 13.98
C PRO A 125 10.34 -7.85 12.82
N ASP A 126 10.26 -8.44 11.62
CA ASP A 126 11.01 -7.94 10.46
C ASP A 126 10.43 -6.61 9.95
N HIS A 127 9.10 -6.47 9.91
CA HIS A 127 8.45 -5.20 9.57
C HIS A 127 8.89 -4.09 10.53
N ILE A 128 8.83 -4.33 11.84
CA ILE A 128 9.24 -3.36 12.88
C ILE A 128 10.71 -2.98 12.70
N ARG A 129 11.60 -3.96 12.49
CA ARG A 129 13.02 -3.72 12.26
C ARG A 129 13.28 -2.84 11.04
N ILE A 130 12.67 -3.15 9.89
CA ILE A 130 12.81 -2.36 8.66
C ILE A 130 12.28 -0.94 8.87
N ARG A 131 11.14 -0.82 9.55
CA ARG A 131 10.54 0.47 9.91
C ARG A 131 11.50 1.33 10.73
N GLU A 132 12.13 0.75 11.76
CA GLU A 132 13.12 1.46 12.57
C GLU A 132 14.31 1.96 11.76
N LEU A 133 14.78 1.20 10.76
CA LEU A 133 15.86 1.65 9.88
C LEU A 133 15.46 2.91 9.10
N PHE A 134 14.26 2.94 8.52
CA PHE A 134 13.76 4.14 7.84
C PHE A 134 13.60 5.33 8.78
N PHE A 135 13.10 5.10 10.01
CA PHE A 135 13.00 6.17 11.00
C PHE A 135 14.36 6.74 11.39
N ARG A 136 15.37 5.89 11.58
CA ARG A 136 16.73 6.35 11.88
C ARG A 136 17.31 7.16 10.73
N GLU A 137 17.21 6.64 9.50
CA GLU A 137 17.68 7.35 8.31
C GLU A 137 16.99 8.72 8.15
N PHE A 138 15.68 8.80 8.41
CA PHE A 138 14.95 10.06 8.36
C PHE A 138 15.34 11.02 9.50
N ALA A 139 15.56 10.51 10.71
CA ALA A 139 15.91 11.32 11.87
C ALA A 139 17.31 11.95 11.77
N GLU A 140 18.21 11.36 10.97
CA GLU A 140 19.53 11.92 10.67
C GLU A 140 19.47 13.23 9.86
N GLN A 141 18.30 13.60 9.32
CA GLN A 141 18.10 14.79 8.48
C GLN A 141 19.04 14.85 7.26
N SER A 142 19.36 13.67 6.72
CA SER A 142 20.20 13.49 5.53
C SER A 142 19.47 13.81 4.22
N ASP A 143 20.08 13.48 3.08
CA ASP A 143 19.44 13.56 1.76
C ASP A 143 18.12 12.77 1.70
N PHE A 144 18.03 11.66 2.43
CA PHE A 144 16.80 10.85 2.52
C PHE A 144 15.65 11.67 3.10
N TYR A 145 15.92 12.42 4.17
CA TYR A 145 14.93 13.30 4.78
C TYR A 145 14.46 14.37 3.80
N GLN A 146 15.39 15.06 3.12
CA GLN A 146 15.03 16.12 2.17
C GLN A 146 14.20 15.57 1.02
N GLU A 147 14.59 14.44 0.45
CA GLU A 147 13.85 13.82 -0.65
C GLU A 147 12.43 13.42 -0.24
N VAL A 148 12.25 12.81 0.94
CA VAL A 148 10.92 12.47 1.45
C VAL A 148 10.09 13.75 1.63
N ILE A 149 10.64 14.78 2.26
CA ILE A 149 9.94 16.06 2.49
C ILE A 149 9.54 16.73 1.18
N ASP A 150 10.41 16.71 0.17
CA ASP A 150 10.15 17.28 -1.15
C ASP A 150 9.00 16.55 -1.86
N ILE A 151 8.97 15.22 -1.79
CA ILE A 151 7.87 14.43 -2.34
C ILE A 151 6.55 14.78 -1.64
N ILE A 152 6.53 14.86 -0.30
CA ILE A 152 5.31 15.25 0.43
C ILE A 152 4.88 16.67 0.06
N ARG A 153 5.83 17.61 -0.05
CA ARG A 153 5.52 18.99 -0.42
C ARG A 153 4.84 19.07 -1.78
N GLU A 154 5.32 18.33 -2.78
CA GLU A 154 4.70 18.28 -4.10
C GLU A 154 3.29 17.69 -4.07
N ILE A 155 3.03 16.67 -3.25
CA ILE A 155 1.67 16.12 -3.05
C ILE A 155 0.71 17.19 -2.51
N PHE A 156 1.19 18.09 -1.65
CA PHE A 156 0.37 19.22 -1.19
C PHE A 156 0.12 20.26 -2.28
N LEU A 157 1.17 20.65 -3.00
CA LEU A 157 1.09 21.66 -4.05
C LEU A 157 0.16 21.22 -5.17
N THR A 158 0.21 19.95 -5.57
CA THR A 158 -0.72 19.37 -6.56
C THR A 158 -2.17 19.35 -6.09
N ARG A 159 -2.41 19.36 -4.77
CA ARG A 159 -3.74 19.49 -4.16
C ARG A 159 -4.14 20.95 -3.87
N GLY A 160 -3.38 21.93 -4.36
CA GLY A 160 -3.65 23.35 -4.13
C GLY A 160 -3.51 23.77 -2.67
N ARG A 161 -2.68 23.08 -1.88
CA ARG A 161 -2.45 23.37 -0.46
C ARG A 161 -0.99 23.74 -0.22
N THR A 162 -0.75 24.68 0.69
CA THR A 162 0.60 25.02 1.17
C THR A 162 0.76 24.51 2.61
N PRO A 163 1.59 23.48 2.86
CA PRO A 163 1.74 22.90 4.19
C PRO A 163 2.74 23.70 5.04
N SER A 164 2.51 23.77 6.35
CA SER A 164 3.55 24.17 7.30
C SER A 164 4.63 23.08 7.41
N LYS A 165 5.82 23.44 7.91
CA LYS A 165 6.91 22.48 8.15
C LYS A 165 6.48 21.30 9.03
N GLU A 166 5.82 21.57 10.15
CA GLU A 166 5.32 20.54 11.07
C GLU A 166 4.34 19.56 10.38
N ARG A 167 3.49 20.06 9.48
CA ARG A 167 2.58 19.23 8.69
C ARG A 167 3.33 18.35 7.69
N LEU A 168 4.38 18.87 7.05
CA LEU A 168 5.23 18.09 6.15
C LEU A 168 5.91 16.94 6.88
N GLU A 169 6.58 17.23 8.01
CA GLU A 169 7.27 16.22 8.80
C GLU A 169 6.30 15.14 9.29
N SER A 170 5.14 15.54 9.80
CA SER A 170 4.17 14.58 10.30
C SER A 170 3.63 13.63 9.23
N LEU A 171 3.44 14.11 8.00
CA LEU A 171 3.00 13.28 6.88
C LEU A 171 4.15 12.49 6.26
N ALA A 172 5.38 12.99 6.33
CA ALA A 172 6.56 12.20 6.02
C ALA A 172 6.67 10.99 6.95
N LEU A 173 6.45 11.16 8.27
CA LEU A 173 6.43 10.05 9.22
C LEU A 173 5.34 9.02 8.88
N TYR A 174 4.16 9.46 8.44
CA TYR A 174 3.11 8.55 7.93
C TYR A 174 3.60 7.70 6.76
N VAL A 175 4.22 8.33 5.76
CA VAL A 175 4.77 7.61 4.61
C VAL A 175 5.88 6.65 5.03
N ILE A 176 6.77 7.07 5.93
CA ILE A 176 7.85 6.23 6.49
C ILE A 176 7.30 4.98 7.19
N HIS A 177 6.15 5.09 7.87
CA HIS A 177 5.49 3.94 8.46
C HIS A 177 4.99 2.92 7.41
N GLU A 178 4.67 3.35 6.19
CA GLU A 178 4.17 2.49 5.11
C GLU A 178 5.30 1.89 4.26
N LEU A 179 6.46 2.55 4.14
CA LEU A 179 7.58 2.06 3.31
C LEU A 179 7.95 0.58 3.54
N PRO A 180 7.99 0.06 4.78
CA PRO A 180 8.33 -1.35 5.02
C PRO A 180 7.43 -2.35 4.29
N LEU A 181 6.16 -1.99 4.01
CA LEU A 181 5.22 -2.85 3.28
C LEU A 181 5.67 -3.17 1.85
N PHE A 182 6.54 -2.33 1.28
CA PHE A 182 6.93 -2.41 -0.11
C PHE A 182 8.33 -2.99 -0.31
N VAL A 183 9.11 -3.23 0.74
CA VAL A 183 10.56 -3.47 0.63
C VAL A 183 10.95 -4.93 0.64
N ASN A 184 10.32 -5.75 1.49
CA ASN A 184 10.68 -7.17 1.64
C ASN A 184 9.45 -8.11 1.58
N GLY A 185 8.33 -7.55 1.11
CA GLY A 185 7.02 -8.18 1.12
C GLY A 185 6.32 -8.00 2.47
N VAL A 186 5.02 -8.25 2.47
CA VAL A 186 4.18 -8.24 3.67
C VAL A 186 4.04 -9.68 4.17
N GLN A 187 4.07 -9.85 5.48
CA GLN A 187 3.76 -11.12 6.15
C GLN A 187 2.84 -10.79 7.33
N THR A 188 1.94 -11.71 7.67
CA THR A 188 1.11 -11.57 8.87
C THR A 188 1.67 -12.43 10.00
N ASN A 189 1.39 -12.10 11.26
CA ASN A 189 1.82 -12.92 12.40
C ASN A 189 1.24 -14.34 12.41
N ASN A 190 0.15 -14.58 11.65
CA ASN A 190 -0.60 -15.83 11.66
C ASN A 190 -0.53 -16.61 10.33
N ASP A 191 0.14 -16.08 9.30
CA ASP A 191 0.31 -16.74 8.00
C ASP A 191 1.79 -16.69 7.56
N PRO A 192 2.43 -17.85 7.29
CA PRO A 192 3.84 -17.88 6.89
C PRO A 192 4.08 -17.33 5.47
N SER A 193 3.04 -17.09 4.68
CA SER A 193 3.14 -16.59 3.31
C SER A 193 3.68 -15.16 3.28
N ILE A 194 4.54 -14.89 2.29
CA ILE A 194 5.07 -13.55 2.03
C ILE A 194 4.41 -13.03 0.76
N TYR A 195 3.83 -11.83 0.83
CA TYR A 195 3.14 -11.15 -0.25
C TYR A 195 4.04 -10.07 -0.84
N THR A 196 4.45 -10.24 -2.08
CA THR A 196 5.53 -9.44 -2.68
C THR A 196 5.06 -8.53 -3.81
N ALA A 197 3.82 -8.67 -4.27
CA ALA A 197 3.26 -7.79 -5.30
C ALA A 197 2.02 -7.08 -4.77
N THR A 198 1.82 -5.81 -5.15
CA THR A 198 0.62 -5.06 -4.78
C THR A 198 0.06 -4.26 -5.95
N PRO A 199 -1.23 -4.42 -6.30
CA PRO A 199 -1.88 -3.53 -7.24
C PRO A 199 -2.35 -2.26 -6.55
N TYR A 200 -2.02 -1.11 -7.13
CA TYR A 200 -2.50 0.19 -6.66
C TYR A 200 -2.85 1.11 -7.84
N PRO A 201 -3.90 1.93 -7.72
CA PRO A 201 -4.24 2.90 -8.76
C PRO A 201 -3.28 4.08 -8.76
N GLY A 202 -2.48 4.17 -9.83
CA GLY A 202 -1.45 5.19 -9.99
C GLY A 202 -0.10 4.77 -9.40
N LEU A 203 0.96 5.39 -9.94
CA LEU A 203 2.30 5.36 -9.36
C LEU A 203 2.74 6.78 -9.03
N GLY A 204 3.38 6.95 -7.89
CA GLY A 204 3.93 8.21 -7.40
C GLY A 204 5.44 8.17 -7.19
N LYS A 205 5.99 9.31 -6.77
CA LYS A 205 7.43 9.44 -6.50
C LYS A 205 7.89 8.61 -5.31
N ILE A 206 7.01 8.36 -4.32
CA ILE A 206 7.30 7.46 -3.20
C ILE A 206 7.55 6.03 -3.70
N ASP A 207 6.73 5.54 -4.63
CA ASP A 207 6.90 4.20 -5.20
C ASP A 207 8.26 4.07 -5.90
N GLN A 208 8.64 5.10 -6.66
CA GLN A 208 9.95 5.15 -7.32
C GLN A 208 11.11 5.25 -6.32
N LEU A 209 10.97 6.04 -5.26
CA LEU A 209 11.96 6.15 -4.19
C LEU A 209 12.19 4.78 -3.54
N VAL A 210 11.12 4.07 -3.18
CA VAL A 210 11.21 2.73 -2.58
C VAL A 210 11.91 1.75 -3.52
N MET A 211 11.52 1.70 -4.80
CA MET A 211 12.17 0.80 -5.76
C MET A 211 13.65 1.14 -5.95
N ASN A 212 14.01 2.42 -5.95
CA ASN A 212 15.42 2.83 -6.01
C ASN A 212 16.22 2.41 -4.76
N ILE A 213 15.61 2.41 -3.58
CA ILE A 213 16.23 1.89 -2.35
C ILE A 213 16.40 0.37 -2.45
N ILE A 214 15.37 -0.34 -2.90
CA ILE A 214 15.41 -1.80 -3.06
C ILE A 214 16.52 -2.22 -4.02
N ASP A 215 16.65 -1.53 -5.15
CA ASP A 215 17.69 -1.77 -6.15
C ASP A 215 19.09 -1.29 -5.71
N GLY A 216 19.21 -0.64 -4.54
CA GLY A 216 20.45 -0.04 -4.06
C GLY A 216 20.95 1.16 -4.88
N LYS A 217 20.12 1.70 -5.79
CA LYS A 217 20.43 2.89 -6.61
C LYS A 217 20.44 4.17 -5.77
N LYS A 218 19.56 4.24 -4.77
CA LYS A 218 19.52 5.31 -3.77
C LYS A 218 19.73 4.72 -2.38
N TYR A 219 20.49 5.42 -1.55
CA TYR A 219 20.78 5.02 -0.16
C TYR A 219 21.28 3.56 -0.06
N PRO A 220 22.38 3.19 -0.76
CA PRO A 220 22.86 1.81 -0.82
C PRO A 220 23.19 1.21 0.55
N GLU A 221 23.65 2.03 1.50
CA GLU A 221 23.90 1.57 2.88
C GLU A 221 22.61 1.24 3.62
N LEU A 222 21.54 2.02 3.42
CA LEU A 222 20.21 1.67 3.95
C LEU A 222 19.70 0.37 3.32
N SER A 223 19.83 0.21 2.00
CA SER A 223 19.46 -1.02 1.29
C SER A 223 20.18 -2.27 1.86
N LYS A 224 21.50 -2.16 2.10
CA LYS A 224 22.28 -3.22 2.76
C LYS A 224 21.80 -3.51 4.18
N LYS A 225 21.55 -2.48 5.01
CA LYS A 225 21.04 -2.64 6.39
C LYS A 225 19.66 -3.30 6.42
N ILE A 226 18.81 -3.00 5.44
CA ILE A 226 17.49 -3.63 5.30
C ILE A 226 17.63 -5.14 5.06
N ASN A 227 18.67 -5.59 4.36
CA ASN A 227 18.92 -7.01 4.05
C ASN A 227 17.73 -7.66 3.33
N ILE A 228 17.38 -7.10 2.17
CA ILE A 228 16.23 -7.50 1.35
C ILE A 228 16.42 -8.93 0.86
N LYS A 229 15.44 -9.79 1.14
CA LYS A 229 15.45 -11.21 0.75
C LYS A 229 14.45 -11.52 -0.35
N ASN A 230 13.35 -10.77 -0.40
CA ASN A 230 12.27 -10.98 -1.34
C ASN A 230 12.17 -9.78 -2.27
N ARG A 231 12.20 -10.04 -3.58
CA ARG A 231 11.93 -9.01 -4.58
C ARG A 231 10.45 -8.67 -4.56
N THR A 232 10.15 -7.37 -4.47
CA THR A 232 8.79 -6.85 -4.46
C THR A 232 8.47 -6.02 -5.69
N GLY A 233 7.19 -5.73 -5.91
CA GLY A 233 6.80 -4.77 -6.95
C GLY A 233 5.38 -4.24 -6.80
N ILE A 234 5.15 -3.13 -7.48
CA ILE A 234 3.86 -2.42 -7.49
C ILE A 234 3.30 -2.52 -8.91
N ILE A 235 2.04 -2.94 -9.01
CA ILE A 235 1.30 -3.09 -10.26
C ILE A 235 0.39 -1.87 -10.39
N ASN A 236 0.65 -1.03 -11.38
CA ASN A 236 -0.24 0.10 -11.65
C ASN A 236 -1.52 -0.40 -12.33
N ILE A 237 -2.63 -0.24 -11.62
CA ILE A 237 -3.95 -0.64 -12.12
C ILE A 237 -4.82 0.58 -12.43
N ASN A 238 -5.73 0.41 -13.38
CA ASN A 238 -6.83 1.31 -13.62
C ASN A 238 -8.14 0.56 -13.48
N PHE A 239 -9.13 1.19 -12.85
CA PHE A 239 -10.51 0.75 -12.94
C PHE A 239 -11.13 1.44 -14.16
N LYS A 240 -11.53 0.67 -15.18
CA LYS A 240 -12.35 1.18 -16.27
C LYS A 240 -13.63 1.76 -15.69
N GLN A 241 -13.84 3.06 -15.92
CA GLN A 241 -15.14 3.67 -15.71
C GLN A 241 -16.00 3.31 -16.94
N ASP A 242 -17.18 2.76 -16.71
CA ASP A 242 -18.15 2.51 -17.78
C ASP A 242 -18.59 3.85 -18.39
N GLY A 243 -17.90 4.28 -19.44
CA GLY A 243 -18.35 5.31 -20.39
C GLY A 243 -18.56 6.74 -19.87
N LYS A 244 -18.22 7.06 -18.62
CA LYS A 244 -18.26 8.45 -18.12
C LYS A 244 -16.84 8.98 -18.01
N ASN A 245 -16.45 9.83 -18.96
CA ASN A 245 -15.24 10.64 -18.86
C ASN A 245 -15.32 11.45 -17.58
N GLN A 246 -14.41 11.21 -16.63
CA GLN A 246 -14.03 12.23 -15.67
C GLN A 246 -12.95 13.06 -16.34
N GLU A 247 -13.37 14.18 -16.92
CA GLU A 247 -12.47 15.30 -17.18
C GLU A 247 -11.89 15.74 -15.83
N ASN A 248 -10.56 15.71 -15.72
CA ASN A 248 -9.82 16.34 -14.62
C ASN A 248 -9.84 17.86 -14.82
#